data_AF-A0A4V6I1T5-F1
#
_entry.id   AF-A0A4V6I1T5-F1
#
_cell.length_a   1.000
_cell.length_b   1.000
_cell.length_c   1.000
_cell.angle_alpha   90.00
_cell.angle_beta   90.00
_cell.angle_gamma   90.00
#
_symmetry.space_group_name_H-M   'P 1'
#
loop_
_entity.id
_entity.type
_entity.pdbx_description
1 polymer ?
#
loop_
_entity_poly.entity_id
_entity_poly.type
_entity_poly.pdbx_seq_one_letter_code
_entity_poly.pdbx_strand_id
1 'polypeptide(L)' 'MRRYDLRHLANDFEKRLSELCDELSQGEVAIFLFEVRDFNNVQKAIDCVLNRGDELLNSLRFNEVDWSIVVRRAK' A
#
# COMPACT_ATOMS: atom_id res chain seq x y z
N MET A 1 7.88 -2.25 -12.24
CA MET A 1 6.62 -1.91 -11.54
C MET A 1 5.94 -3.20 -11.15
N ARG A 2 5.76 -3.47 -9.86
CA ARG A 2 5.11 -4.69 -9.35
C ARG A 2 3.70 -4.38 -8.85
N ARG A 3 2.79 -5.35 -8.90
CA ARG A 3 1.44 -5.22 -8.34
C ARG A 3 1.22 -6.32 -7.32
N TYR A 4 0.77 -5.95 -6.14
CA TYR A 4 0.45 -6.85 -5.05
C TYR A 4 -1.03 -6.72 -4.68
N ASP A 5 -1.68 -7.86 -4.48
CA ASP A 5 -3.08 -7.94 -4.09
C ASP A 5 -3.19 -8.34 -2.62
N LEU A 6 -3.63 -7.41 -1.79
CA LEU A 6 -3.80 -7.53 -0.34
C LEU A 6 -5.28 -7.62 0.06
N ARG A 7 -6.21 -7.69 -0.89
CA ARG A 7 -7.66 -7.69 -0.61
C ARG A 7 -8.09 -8.83 0.32
N HIS A 8 -7.44 -9.99 0.19
CA HIS A 8 -7.65 -11.16 1.04
C HIS A 8 -7.34 -10.94 2.53
N LEU A 9 -6.62 -9.87 2.88
CA LEU A 9 -6.24 -9.54 4.26
C LEU A 9 -7.22 -8.58 4.94
N ALA A 10 -8.17 -7.99 4.21
CA ALA A 10 -9.14 -7.03 4.72
C ALA A 10 -8.51 -5.92 5.60
N ASN A 11 -8.60 -6.02 6.93
CA ASN A 11 -8.06 -5.04 7.88
C ASN A 11 -6.61 -5.32 8.32
N ASP A 12 -6.09 -6.53 8.11
CA ASP A 12 -4.77 -6.98 8.59
C ASP A 12 -3.67 -6.85 7.52
N PHE A 13 -3.86 -5.96 6.53
CA PHE A 13 -2.96 -5.79 5.40
C PHE A 13 -1.67 -5.04 5.75
N GLU A 14 -1.64 -4.24 6.82
CA GLU A 14 -0.51 -3.36 7.19
C GLU A 14 0.80 -4.12 7.32
N LYS A 15 0.78 -5.28 8.00
CA LYS A 15 1.96 -6.12 8.18
C LYS A 15 2.50 -6.61 6.83
N ARG A 16 1.62 -7.09 5.97
CA ARG A 16 2.01 -7.62 4.65
C ARG A 16 2.49 -6.51 3.72
N LEU A 17 1.85 -5.33 3.76
CA LEU A 17 2.28 -4.14 3.04
C LEU A 17 3.72 -3.78 3.40
N SER A 18 4.03 -3.73 4.70
CA SER A 18 5.39 -3.43 5.19
C SER A 18 6.41 -4.47 4.71
N GLU A 19 6.12 -5.76 4.86
CA GLU A 19 6.99 -6.86 4.39
C GLU A 19 7.28 -6.74 2.89
N LEU A 20 6.25 -6.50 2.07
CA LEU A 20 6.40 -6.37 0.63
C LEU A 20 7.18 -5.11 0.23
N CYS A 21 7.06 -4.02 0.98
CA CYS A 21 7.88 -2.83 0.77
C CYS A 21 9.37 -3.09 1.07
N ASP A 22 9.69 -3.96 2.03
CA ASP A 22 11.08 -4.39 2.31
C ASP A 22 11.66 -5.30 1.21
N GLU A 23 10.81 -6.01 0.46
CA GLU A 23 11.22 -6.84 -0.69
C GLU A 23 11.51 -6.02 -1.96
N LEU A 24 11.14 -4.73 -2.00
CA LEU A 24 11.35 -3.86 -3.15
C LEU A 24 12.79 -3.35 -3.23
N SER A 25 13.31 -3.26 -4.45
CA SER A 25 14.61 -2.60 -4.67
C SER A 25 14.48 -1.08 -4.54
N GLN A 26 15.57 -0.40 -4.18
CA GLN A 26 15.60 1.06 -4.12
C GLN A 26 15.18 1.68 -5.47
N GLY A 27 14.24 2.63 -5.43
CA GLY A 27 13.66 3.26 -6.61
C GLY A 27 12.59 2.43 -7.33
N GLU A 28 12.33 1.20 -6.89
CA GLU A 28 11.28 0.36 -7.47
C GLU A 28 9.89 0.89 -7.06
N VAL A 29 8.97 0.83 -8.02
CA VAL A 29 7.58 1.24 -7.84
C VAL A 29 6.69 0.00 -7.73
N ALA A 30 5.84 -0.02 -6.70
CA ALA A 30 4.84 -1.05 -6.48
C ALA A 30 3.43 -0.46 -6.35
N ILE A 31 2.44 -1.22 -6.81
CA ILE A 31 1.02 -0.95 -6.62
C ILE A 31 0.49 -1.96 -5.61
N PHE A 32 -0.17 -1.48 -4.57
CA PHE A 32 -0.86 -2.31 -3.59
C PHE A 32 -2.37 -2.12 -3.72
N LEU A 33 -3.09 -3.23 -3.87
CA LEU A 33 -4.54 -3.26 -3.90
C LEU A 33 -5.07 -3.82 -2.58
N PHE A 34 -6.02 -3.15 -1.94
CA PHE A 34 -6.62 -3.62 -0.70
C PHE A 34 -8.10 -3.24 -0.61
N GLU A 35 -8.86 -4.02 0.15
CA GLU A 35 -10.27 -3.72 0.44
C GLU A 35 -10.37 -2.75 1.61
N VAL A 36 -11.00 -1.61 1.37
CA VAL A 36 -11.31 -0.58 2.34
C VAL A 36 -12.80 -0.67 2.66
N ARG A 37 -13.10 -1.38 3.74
CA ARG A 37 -14.44 -1.36 4.37
C ARG A 37 -14.56 -0.29 5.44
N ASP A 38 -13.41 0.15 5.98
CA ASP A 38 -13.26 1.28 6.90
C ASP A 38 -12.23 2.25 6.31
N PHE A 39 -12.59 3.52 6.14
CA PHE A 39 -11.71 4.58 5.63
C PHE A 39 -10.44 4.75 6.47
N ASN A 40 -10.45 4.37 7.75
CA ASN A 40 -9.26 4.39 8.60
C ASN A 40 -8.12 3.52 8.03
N ASN A 41 -8.44 2.46 7.29
CA ASN A 41 -7.43 1.61 6.66
C ASN A 41 -6.61 2.35 5.60
N VAL A 42 -7.20 3.32 4.90
CA VAL A 42 -6.44 4.14 3.93
C VAL A 42 -5.39 4.96 4.66
N GLN A 43 -5.77 5.61 5.76
CA GLN A 43 -4.84 6.40 6.55
C GLN A 43 -3.72 5.55 7.12
N LYS A 44 -4.04 4.38 7.66
CA LYS A 44 -3.05 3.40 8.14
C LYS A 44 -2.07 2.97 7.05
N ALA A 45 -2.54 2.73 5.83
CA ALA A 45 -1.68 2.39 4.71
C ALA A 45 -0.71 3.53 4.35
N ILE A 46 -1.21 4.77 4.34
CA ILE A 46 -0.42 5.97 4.08
C ILE A 46 0.63 6.16 5.19
N ASP A 47 0.21 6.08 6.45
CA ASP A 47 1.10 6.21 7.60
C ASP A 47 2.17 5.12 7.59
N CYS A 48 1.83 3.88 7.24
CA CYS A 48 2.79 2.78 7.09
C CYS A 48 3.90 3.13 6.08
N VAL A 49 3.54 3.67 4.92
CA VAL A 49 4.49 4.06 3.86
C VAL A 49 5.35 5.25 4.29
N LEU A 50 4.71 6.30 4.83
CA LEU A 50 5.40 7.54 5.22
C LEU A 50 6.34 7.32 6.42
N ASN A 51 5.92 6.53 7.42
CA ASN A 51 6.75 6.23 8.59
C ASN A 51 8.00 5.42 8.23
N ARG A 52 7.95 4.65 7.14
CA ARG A 52 9.12 3.92 6.60
C ARG A 52 10.06 4.82 5.79
N GLY A 53 9.64 6.05 5.48
CA GLY A 53 10.37 6.98 4.62
C GLY A 53 10.24 6.67 3.13
N ASP A 54 9.27 5.83 2.75
CA ASP A 54 8.95 5.52 1.36
C ASP A 54 8.04 6.61 0.77
N GLU A 55 8.01 6.70 -0.55
CA GLU A 55 7.24 7.73 -1.23
C GLU A 55 5.89 7.20 -1.70
N LEU A 56 4.81 7.83 -1.28
CA LEU A 56 3.48 7.61 -1.83
C LEU A 56 3.32 8.45 -3.11
N LEU A 57 3.29 7.79 -4.27
CA LEU A 57 3.13 8.45 -5.57
C LEU A 57 1.67 8.69 -5.95
N ASN A 58 0.79 7.77 -5.59
CA ASN A 58 -0.63 7.88 -5.90
C ASN A 58 -1.49 7.13 -4.88
N SER A 59 -2.72 7.59 -4.71
CA SER A 59 -3.75 6.96 -3.91
C SER A 59 -5.07 7.10 -4.65
N LEU A 60 -5.61 5.98 -5.12
CA LEU A 60 -6.78 5.95 -5.98
C LEU A 60 -7.81 4.95 -5.47
N ARG A 61 -9.02 5.44 -5.23
CA ARG A 61 -10.21 4.62 -5.00
C ARG A 61 -10.69 4.05 -6.34
N PHE A 62 -10.71 2.73 -6.47
CA PHE A 62 -11.12 2.07 -7.72
C PHE A 62 -12.63 1.85 -7.77
N ASN A 63 -13.25 1.47 -6.65
CA ASN A 63 -14.70 1.38 -6.48
C ASN A 63 -15.09 1.65 -5.02
N GLU A 64 -16.31 1.28 -4.60
CA GLU A 64 -16.74 1.54 -3.24
C GLU A 64 -15.90 0.85 -2.15
N VAL A 65 -15.30 -0.30 -2.49
CA VAL A 65 -14.59 -1.20 -1.57
C VAL A 65 -13.09 -1.29 -1.90
N ASP A 66 -12.70 -1.26 -3.16
CA ASP A 66 -11.31 -1.45 -3.59
C ASP A 66 -10.55 -0.14 -3.64
N TRP A 67 -9.38 -0.13 -3.00
CA TRP A 67 -8.43 0.98 -3.01
C TRP A 67 -7.08 0.52 -3.53
N SER A 68 -6.39 1.43 -4.20
CA SER A 68 -5.04 1.21 -4.70
C SER A 68 -4.11 2.34 -4.26
N ILE A 69 -2.91 1.98 -3.81
CA ILE A 69 -1.84 2.94 -3.56
C ILE A 69 -0.63 2.57 -4.39
N VAL A 70 0.06 3.59 -4.89
CA VAL A 70 1.31 3.45 -5.63
C VAL A 70 2.42 3.97 -4.74
N VAL A 71 3.38 3.10 -4.43
CA VAL A 71 4.49 3.38 -3.52
C VAL A 71 5.79 3.22 -4.29
N ARG A 72 6.72 4.14 -4.07
CA ARG A 72 8.10 4.05 -4.54
C ARG A 72 9.02 3.87 -3.34
N ARG A 73 9.83 2.82 -3.39
CA ARG A 73 10.87 2.56 -2.39
C ARG A 73 11.92 3.67 -2.46
N ALA A 74 12.08 4.46 -1.41
CA ALA A 74 13.02 5.58 -1.42
C ALA A 74 14.44 5.16 -0.99
N LYS A 75 14.55 4.17 -0.11
CA LYS A 75 15.81 3.65 0.43
C LYS A 75 15.98 2.16 0.22
#